data_AF-A0A0F9BTT0-F1
#
_entry.id   AF-A0A0F9BTT0-F1
#
_cell.length_a   1.000
_cell.length_b   1.000
_cell.length_c   1.000
_cell.angle_alpha   90.00
_cell.angle_beta   90.00
_cell.angle_gamma   90.00
#
_symmetry.space_group_name_H-M   'P 1'
#
loop_
_entity.id
_entity.type
_entity.pdbx_description
1 polymer ?
#
loop_
_entity_poly.entity_id
_entity_poly.type
_entity_poly.pdbx_seq_one_letter_code
_entity_poly.pdbx_strand_id
1 'polypeptide(L)'
;PLELHFSYNLISVSIIDLTTNDIEGTFYVENLRIDRTEAYIIPSDQFNINYRYDITITSYDVFNQAGTAYSNSTQFTEEDGRLRPSIPSDLQLNSGDTEIYLTWNRDDSEGQEIEFYKIYRATFSFYVRTSDFTNIATISASNNVFTDYTVSNGTVYTYFITAVDIYGNESLNPVGDGYMPSGLISGNSTESASVSPPSGLLGVISGDDAELSWTASIGSFDGYEILRSNENNYSFSVIDYAPVSQITYTDSDALLKDGASYYYLVRKYRNEVDINVTSSSTAPTSSVLIGVATTTNGTSTVSINVSSVVNILNFEDPLIDKTNAAIDVQAGLFRLFNQLALANVTMMPC
;
A
#
# COMPACT_ATOMS: atom_id res chain seq x y z
N PRO A 1 -37.15 -18.78 24.25
CA PRO A 1 -35.71 -19.02 23.98
C PRO A 1 -35.56 -20.35 23.25
N LEU A 2 -35.59 -20.32 21.91
CA LEU A 2 -35.36 -21.53 21.12
C LEU A 2 -33.88 -21.87 21.22
N GLU A 3 -33.56 -22.87 22.04
CA GLU A 3 -32.21 -23.42 22.10
C GLU A 3 -31.82 -23.87 20.69
N LEU A 4 -30.69 -23.35 20.20
CA LEU A 4 -30.07 -23.80 18.97
C LEU A 4 -29.65 -25.25 19.19
N HIS A 5 -30.52 -26.19 18.82
CA HIS A 5 -30.27 -27.63 18.92
C HIS A 5 -29.15 -28.12 17.98
N PHE A 6 -28.49 -27.23 17.24
CA PHE A 6 -27.44 -27.57 16.28
C PHE A 6 -26.17 -28.15 16.94
N SER A 7 -25.71 -29.29 16.42
CA SER A 7 -24.50 -29.99 16.87
C SER A 7 -23.38 -29.87 15.83
N TYR A 8 -23.54 -30.48 14.66
CA TYR A 8 -22.52 -30.55 13.61
C TYR A 8 -23.14 -30.65 12.21
N ASN A 9 -22.36 -30.36 11.18
CA ASN A 9 -22.69 -30.63 9.79
C ASN A 9 -21.89 -31.84 9.28
N LEU A 10 -22.52 -32.64 8.42
CA LEU A 10 -21.85 -33.58 7.53
C LEU A 10 -21.87 -33.01 6.11
N ILE A 11 -20.76 -33.16 5.40
CA ILE A 11 -20.65 -32.83 3.98
C ILE A 11 -20.32 -34.09 3.18
N SER A 12 -20.96 -34.23 2.04
CA SER A 12 -20.60 -35.18 0.98
C SER A 12 -20.37 -34.39 -0.30
N VAL A 13 -19.30 -34.73 -1.01
CA VAL A 13 -18.94 -34.16 -2.31
C VAL A 13 -18.71 -35.31 -3.27
N SER A 14 -19.56 -35.43 -4.29
CA SER A 14 -19.37 -36.35 -5.41
C SER A 14 -18.91 -35.61 -6.65
N ILE A 15 -17.88 -36.16 -7.29
CA ILE A 15 -17.24 -35.63 -8.49
C ILE A 15 -17.64 -36.52 -9.67
N ILE A 16 -18.20 -35.90 -10.71
CA ILE A 16 -18.75 -36.60 -11.88
C ILE A 16 -18.01 -36.13 -13.12
N ASP A 17 -17.40 -37.05 -13.86
CA ASP A 17 -16.73 -36.76 -15.12
C ASP A 17 -17.75 -36.67 -16.27
N LEU A 18 -18.00 -35.45 -16.74
CA LEU A 18 -18.96 -35.16 -17.81
C LEU A 18 -18.45 -35.56 -19.21
N THR A 19 -17.18 -35.95 -19.35
CA THR A 19 -16.64 -36.50 -20.60
C THR A 19 -16.98 -37.98 -20.80
N THR A 20 -17.45 -38.62 -19.73
CA THR A 20 -17.84 -40.02 -19.72
C THR A 20 -19.36 -40.16 -19.63
N ASN A 21 -19.87 -41.39 -19.75
CA ASN A 21 -21.28 -41.68 -19.46
C ASN A 21 -21.54 -41.91 -17.96
N ASP A 22 -20.60 -41.55 -17.09
CA ASP A 22 -20.78 -41.63 -15.64
C ASP A 22 -21.80 -40.58 -15.18
N ILE A 23 -22.85 -41.04 -14.52
CA ILE A 23 -23.92 -40.21 -13.97
C ILE A 23 -23.99 -40.27 -12.45
N GLU A 24 -23.28 -41.21 -11.82
CA GLU A 24 -23.27 -41.40 -10.36
C GLU A 24 -22.10 -40.67 -9.71
N GLY A 25 -20.97 -40.58 -10.41
CA GLY A 25 -19.76 -39.94 -9.90
C GLY A 25 -19.06 -40.72 -8.81
N THR A 26 -17.91 -40.21 -8.38
CA THR A 26 -17.13 -40.77 -7.29
C THR A 26 -17.13 -39.82 -6.11
N PHE A 27 -17.37 -40.31 -4.89
CA PHE A 27 -17.24 -39.49 -3.69
C PHE A 27 -15.78 -39.12 -3.45
N TYR A 28 -15.49 -37.82 -3.50
CA TYR A 28 -14.24 -37.28 -2.98
C TYR A 28 -14.23 -37.32 -1.45
N VAL A 29 -15.33 -36.87 -0.85
CA VAL A 29 -15.60 -37.03 0.57
C VAL A 29 -17.05 -37.47 0.75
N GLU A 30 -17.26 -38.40 1.68
CA GLU A 30 -18.59 -38.92 1.99
C GLU A 30 -18.82 -38.79 3.50
N ASN A 31 -19.88 -38.07 3.89
CA ASN A 31 -20.29 -37.88 5.28
C ASN A 31 -19.15 -37.36 6.18
N LEU A 32 -18.29 -36.49 5.65
CA LEU A 32 -17.22 -35.87 6.43
C LEU A 32 -17.83 -34.91 7.44
N ARG A 33 -17.49 -35.10 8.72
CA ARG A 33 -17.92 -34.22 9.80
C ARG A 33 -17.12 -32.93 9.78
N ILE A 34 -17.79 -31.82 9.48
CA ILE A 34 -17.20 -30.47 9.45
C ILE A 34 -17.66 -29.60 10.64
N ASP A 35 -18.36 -30.19 11.61
CA ASP A 35 -18.83 -29.50 12.82
C ASP A 35 -19.57 -28.19 12.50
N ARG A 36 -19.13 -27.07 13.09
CA ARG A 36 -19.75 -25.75 12.94
C ARG A 36 -19.01 -24.87 11.93
N THR A 37 -18.23 -25.48 11.05
CA THR A 37 -17.43 -24.77 10.06
C THR A 37 -18.34 -24.01 9.09
N GLU A 38 -17.96 -22.78 8.77
CA GLU A 38 -18.70 -21.90 7.85
C GLU A 38 -18.29 -22.09 6.37
N ALA A 39 -17.12 -22.68 6.11
CA ALA A 39 -16.60 -22.90 4.77
C ALA A 39 -15.87 -24.25 4.64
N TYR A 40 -16.15 -24.99 3.57
CA TYR A 40 -15.38 -26.17 3.18
C TYR A 40 -14.71 -25.92 1.83
N ILE A 41 -13.40 -26.04 1.78
CA ILE A 41 -12.60 -25.81 0.57
C ILE A 41 -12.27 -27.17 -0.03
N ILE A 42 -12.70 -27.40 -1.27
CA ILE A 42 -12.21 -28.51 -2.08
C ILE A 42 -10.80 -28.13 -2.53
N PRO A 43 -9.76 -28.93 -2.23
CA PRO A 43 -8.41 -28.62 -2.67
C PRO A 43 -8.33 -28.49 -4.19
N SER A 44 -7.48 -27.58 -4.68
CA SER A 44 -7.34 -27.30 -6.11
C SER A 44 -6.85 -28.50 -6.93
N ASP A 45 -6.18 -29.48 -6.29
CA ASP A 45 -5.75 -30.71 -6.95
C ASP A 45 -6.89 -31.69 -7.27
N GLN A 46 -8.08 -31.49 -6.66
CA GLN A 46 -9.29 -32.24 -6.99
C GLN A 46 -10.14 -31.54 -8.05
N PHE A 47 -9.78 -30.32 -8.43
CA PHE A 47 -10.49 -29.55 -9.43
C PHE A 47 -10.10 -29.99 -10.83
N ASN A 48 -11.11 -30.25 -11.66
CA ASN A 48 -10.96 -30.66 -13.05
C ASN A 48 -12.05 -30.01 -13.92
N ILE A 49 -11.68 -29.64 -15.14
CA ILE A 49 -12.60 -29.12 -16.16
C ILE A 49 -13.32 -30.30 -16.84
N ASN A 50 -14.56 -30.09 -17.25
CA ASN A 50 -15.54 -31.10 -17.67
C ASN A 50 -16.01 -32.01 -16.52
N TYR A 51 -16.05 -31.50 -15.29
CA TYR A 51 -16.56 -32.22 -14.13
C TYR A 51 -17.72 -31.46 -13.47
N ARG A 52 -18.63 -32.21 -12.87
CA ARG A 52 -19.69 -31.69 -11.98
C ARG A 52 -19.42 -32.12 -10.55
N TYR A 53 -19.61 -31.19 -9.62
CA TYR A 53 -19.44 -31.36 -8.19
C TYR A 53 -20.81 -31.23 -7.55
N ASP A 54 -21.34 -32.36 -7.11
CA ASP A 54 -22.59 -32.42 -6.37
C ASP A 54 -22.24 -32.40 -4.87
N ILE A 55 -22.70 -31.36 -4.19
CA ILE A 55 -22.38 -31.09 -2.78
C ILE A 55 -23.66 -31.23 -1.97
N THR A 56 -23.63 -32.08 -0.95
CA THR A 56 -24.73 -32.24 0.00
C THR A 56 -24.24 -31.94 1.42
N ILE A 57 -24.94 -31.03 2.10
CA ILE A 57 -24.70 -30.69 3.50
C ILE A 57 -25.92 -31.09 4.31
N THR A 58 -25.71 -31.88 5.35
CA THR A 58 -26.76 -32.28 6.29
C THR A 58 -26.38 -31.82 7.69
N SER A 59 -27.21 -30.99 8.31
CA SER A 59 -27.04 -30.59 9.70
C SER A 59 -27.59 -31.64 10.65
N TYR A 60 -26.96 -31.81 11.80
CA TYR A 60 -27.38 -32.70 12.86
C TYR A 60 -27.56 -31.93 14.16
N ASP A 61 -28.58 -32.31 14.90
CA ASP A 61 -28.84 -31.74 16.22
C ASP A 61 -28.06 -32.48 17.33
N VAL A 62 -28.16 -31.99 18.58
CA VAL A 62 -27.49 -32.60 19.75
C VAL A 62 -27.99 -34.00 20.10
N PHE A 63 -29.12 -34.44 19.52
CA PHE A 63 -29.70 -35.77 19.68
C PHE A 63 -29.40 -36.68 18.48
N ASN A 64 -28.49 -36.26 17.59
CA ASN A 64 -28.11 -37.00 16.39
C ASN A 64 -29.26 -37.15 15.38
N GLN A 65 -30.22 -36.24 15.41
CA GLN A 65 -31.29 -36.15 14.42
C GLN A 65 -30.83 -35.29 13.24
N ALA A 66 -30.91 -35.86 12.04
CA ALA A 66 -30.60 -35.16 10.80
C ALA A 66 -31.70 -34.12 10.47
N GLY A 67 -31.28 -32.92 10.11
CA GLY A 67 -32.12 -31.91 9.47
C GLY A 67 -32.32 -32.21 7.98
N THR A 68 -33.01 -31.30 7.30
CA THR A 68 -33.16 -31.36 5.84
C THR A 68 -31.80 -31.13 5.18
N ALA A 69 -31.37 -32.08 4.33
CA ALA A 69 -30.16 -31.92 3.56
C ALA A 69 -30.30 -30.77 2.56
N TYR A 70 -29.31 -29.90 2.52
CA TYR A 70 -29.14 -28.92 1.45
C TYR A 70 -28.24 -29.52 0.39
N SER A 71 -28.65 -29.44 -0.88
CA SER A 71 -27.82 -29.91 -2.00
C SER A 71 -27.66 -28.80 -3.02
N ASN A 72 -26.44 -28.66 -3.53
CA ASN A 72 -26.11 -27.77 -4.63
C ASN A 72 -25.22 -28.52 -5.62
N SER A 73 -25.29 -28.14 -6.88
CA SER A 73 -24.46 -28.71 -7.94
C SER A 73 -23.81 -27.57 -8.69
N THR A 74 -22.50 -27.69 -8.92
CA THR A 74 -21.78 -26.82 -9.84
C THR A 74 -21.06 -27.65 -10.88
N GLN A 75 -21.11 -27.22 -12.13
CA GLN A 75 -20.41 -27.90 -13.23
C GLN A 75 -19.41 -26.95 -13.86
N PHE A 76 -18.28 -27.51 -14.24
CA PHE A 76 -17.22 -26.81 -14.95
C PHE A 76 -17.09 -27.52 -16.27
N THR A 77 -17.59 -26.95 -17.36
CA THR A 77 -17.49 -27.50 -18.71
C THR A 77 -16.52 -26.67 -19.52
N GLU A 78 -15.74 -27.28 -20.42
CA GLU A 78 -15.05 -26.55 -21.47
C GLU A 78 -16.11 -25.87 -22.37
N GLU A 79 -16.46 -24.63 -22.06
CA GLU A 79 -16.94 -23.73 -23.11
C GLU A 79 -15.68 -23.15 -23.78
N ASP A 80 -15.45 -23.61 -25.01
CA ASP A 80 -14.32 -23.29 -25.89
C ASP A 80 -13.81 -21.84 -25.67
N GLY A 81 -12.64 -21.72 -25.01
CA GLY A 81 -11.88 -20.48 -24.92
C GLY A 81 -12.42 -19.35 -24.01
N ARG A 82 -13.46 -19.55 -23.19
CA ARG A 82 -14.10 -18.46 -22.41
C ARG A 82 -13.98 -18.50 -20.88
N LEU A 83 -13.37 -19.52 -20.29
CA LEU A 83 -13.27 -19.64 -18.83
C LEU A 83 -12.03 -18.99 -18.21
N ARG A 84 -11.10 -18.50 -19.01
CA ARG A 84 -9.93 -17.79 -18.47
C ARG A 84 -10.33 -16.38 -18.06
N PRO A 85 -9.75 -15.85 -16.98
CA PRO A 85 -9.96 -14.47 -16.63
C PRO A 85 -9.50 -13.52 -17.73
N SER A 86 -10.16 -12.38 -17.84
CA SER A 86 -9.68 -11.29 -18.69
C SER A 86 -8.31 -10.80 -18.21
N ILE A 87 -7.48 -10.38 -19.16
CA ILE A 87 -6.21 -9.72 -18.84
C ILE A 87 -6.53 -8.41 -18.11
N PRO A 88 -5.85 -8.09 -16.99
CA PRO A 88 -6.00 -6.80 -16.32
C PRO A 88 -5.80 -5.61 -17.27
N SER A 89 -6.65 -4.61 -17.12
CA SER A 89 -6.66 -3.42 -17.99
C SER A 89 -5.92 -2.24 -17.37
N ASP A 90 -5.74 -1.18 -18.15
CA ASP A 90 -5.12 0.08 -17.71
C ASP A 90 -3.80 -0.08 -16.94
N LEU A 91 -2.94 -1.00 -17.42
CA LEU A 91 -1.60 -1.15 -16.87
C LEU A 91 -0.82 0.16 -17.05
N GLN A 92 -0.47 0.79 -15.94
CA GLN A 92 0.38 1.98 -15.87
C GLN A 92 1.71 1.64 -15.23
N LEU A 93 2.72 2.42 -15.59
CA LEU A 93 4.09 2.27 -15.14
C LEU A 93 4.63 3.64 -14.75
N ASN A 94 5.10 3.75 -13.51
CA ASN A 94 5.79 4.92 -13.00
C ASN A 94 7.20 4.51 -12.61
N SER A 95 8.20 5.12 -13.25
CA SER A 95 9.60 4.86 -12.95
C SER A 95 10.07 5.65 -11.74
N GLY A 96 10.71 4.96 -10.79
CA GLY A 96 11.46 5.56 -9.70
C GLY A 96 12.96 5.32 -9.83
N ASP A 97 13.70 5.59 -8.76
CA ASP A 97 15.12 5.26 -8.66
C ASP A 97 15.27 3.81 -8.18
N THR A 98 15.88 2.95 -9.01
CA THR A 98 16.01 1.51 -8.75
C THR A 98 14.68 0.77 -8.49
N GLU A 99 13.56 1.39 -8.86
CA GLU A 99 12.23 0.81 -8.72
C GLU A 99 11.36 1.16 -9.93
N ILE A 100 10.43 0.26 -10.27
CA ILE A 100 9.34 0.54 -11.21
C ILE A 100 8.03 0.20 -10.50
N TYR A 101 7.15 1.19 -10.37
CA TYR A 101 5.83 1.05 -9.77
C TYR A 101 4.77 0.83 -10.85
N LEU A 102 4.07 -0.29 -10.76
CA LEU A 102 3.01 -0.71 -11.66
C LEU A 102 1.65 -0.60 -10.97
N THR A 103 0.65 -0.16 -11.71
CA THR A 103 -0.75 -0.19 -11.29
C THR A 103 -1.61 -0.69 -12.44
N TRP A 104 -2.70 -1.38 -12.14
CA TRP A 104 -3.66 -1.83 -13.15
C TRP A 104 -5.07 -1.85 -12.56
N ASN A 105 -6.04 -2.04 -13.43
CA ASN A 105 -7.43 -2.26 -13.08
C ASN A 105 -7.75 -3.75 -13.16
N ARG A 106 -8.44 -4.26 -12.13
CA ARG A 106 -9.09 -5.56 -12.19
C ARG A 106 -10.21 -5.51 -13.21
N ASP A 107 -10.34 -6.55 -14.02
CA ASP A 107 -11.50 -6.74 -14.89
C ASP A 107 -12.48 -7.72 -14.21
N ASP A 108 -13.68 -7.22 -13.90
CA ASP A 108 -14.76 -7.99 -13.25
C ASP A 108 -15.88 -8.35 -14.26
N SER A 109 -15.71 -8.05 -15.55
CA SER A 109 -16.78 -8.10 -16.56
C SER A 109 -17.39 -9.49 -16.80
N GLU A 110 -16.64 -10.55 -16.49
CA GLU A 110 -17.05 -11.96 -16.69
C GLU A 110 -17.46 -12.64 -15.37
N GLY A 111 -17.55 -11.91 -14.25
CA GLY A 111 -17.96 -12.47 -12.95
C GLY A 111 -17.01 -13.51 -12.37
N GLN A 112 -15.77 -13.58 -12.88
CA GLN A 112 -14.74 -14.52 -12.44
C GLN A 112 -14.11 -14.06 -11.11
N GLU A 113 -13.99 -14.99 -10.17
CA GLU A 113 -13.26 -14.77 -8.93
C GLU A 113 -11.76 -14.90 -9.20
N ILE A 114 -11.03 -13.79 -9.11
CA ILE A 114 -9.57 -13.75 -9.30
C ILE A 114 -8.93 -14.08 -7.96
N GLU A 115 -8.01 -15.04 -7.94
CA GLU A 115 -7.25 -15.42 -6.74
C GLU A 115 -5.94 -14.64 -6.63
N PHE A 116 -5.21 -14.52 -7.75
CA PHE A 116 -3.93 -13.80 -7.80
C PHE A 116 -3.62 -13.25 -9.20
N TYR A 117 -2.66 -12.32 -9.25
CA TYR A 117 -2.05 -11.85 -10.48
C TYR A 117 -0.64 -12.39 -10.63
N LYS A 118 -0.24 -12.67 -11.86
CA LYS A 118 1.14 -12.99 -12.22
C LYS A 118 1.74 -11.81 -13.00
N ILE A 119 2.91 -11.36 -12.55
CA ILE A 119 3.65 -10.25 -13.15
C ILE A 119 4.77 -10.85 -13.99
N TYR A 120 4.73 -10.57 -15.28
CA TYR A 120 5.77 -10.95 -16.23
C TYR A 120 6.62 -9.76 -16.60
N ARG A 121 7.92 -9.99 -16.71
CA ARG A 121 8.90 -8.99 -17.14
C ARG A 121 9.81 -9.56 -18.21
N ALA A 122 10.08 -8.74 -19.22
CA ALA A 122 11.15 -8.93 -20.18
C ALA A 122 12.10 -7.72 -20.12
N THR A 123 13.39 -7.96 -20.29
CA THR A 123 14.33 -6.86 -20.57
C THR A 123 14.10 -6.41 -22.01
N PHE A 124 13.80 -5.12 -22.21
CA PHE A 124 13.47 -4.62 -23.54
C PHE A 124 14.64 -4.81 -24.51
N SER A 125 14.29 -5.27 -25.71
CA SER A 125 15.13 -5.28 -26.90
C SER A 125 14.33 -4.64 -28.04
N PHE A 126 14.98 -4.24 -29.13
CA PHE A 126 14.30 -3.64 -30.30
C PHE A 126 13.10 -4.47 -30.80
N TYR A 127 13.09 -5.77 -30.51
CA TYR A 127 11.94 -6.65 -30.63
C TYR A 127 11.83 -7.50 -29.37
N VAL A 128 10.73 -7.36 -28.63
CA VAL A 128 10.38 -8.24 -27.51
C VAL A 128 9.56 -9.40 -28.06
N ARG A 129 9.93 -10.63 -27.69
CA ARG A 129 9.20 -11.85 -27.98
C ARG A 129 8.53 -12.36 -26.71
N THR A 130 7.51 -13.19 -26.88
CA THR A 130 6.84 -13.85 -25.77
C THR A 130 7.78 -14.72 -24.94
N SER A 131 8.80 -15.32 -25.57
CA SER A 131 9.86 -16.09 -24.90
C SER A 131 10.78 -15.27 -24.00
N ASP A 132 10.77 -13.94 -24.10
CA ASP A 132 11.65 -13.06 -23.32
C ASP A 132 11.02 -12.73 -21.95
N PHE A 133 9.73 -13.01 -21.78
CA PHE A 133 9.02 -12.79 -20.53
C PHE A 133 9.27 -13.89 -19.52
N THR A 134 9.51 -13.48 -18.28
CA THR A 134 9.63 -14.36 -17.13
C THR A 134 8.66 -13.91 -16.05
N ASN A 135 8.01 -14.86 -15.35
CA ASN A 135 7.21 -14.52 -14.18
C ASN A 135 8.16 -14.09 -13.06
N ILE A 136 8.02 -12.86 -12.58
CA ILE A 136 8.86 -12.29 -11.52
C ILE A 136 8.15 -12.20 -10.17
N ALA A 137 6.82 -12.25 -10.18
CA ALA A 137 6.01 -12.21 -8.96
C ALA A 137 4.62 -12.83 -9.19
N THR A 138 4.05 -13.32 -8.08
CA THR A 138 2.66 -13.74 -7.97
C THR A 138 2.07 -13.05 -6.74
N ILE A 139 1.02 -12.25 -6.92
CA ILE A 139 0.46 -11.40 -5.86
C ILE A 139 -1.03 -11.64 -5.69
N SER A 140 -1.53 -11.58 -4.46
CA SER A 140 -2.97 -11.72 -4.17
C SER A 140 -3.82 -10.75 -4.99
N ALA A 141 -4.99 -11.19 -5.44
CA ALA A 141 -5.96 -10.39 -6.19
C ALA A 141 -6.46 -9.14 -5.44
N SER A 142 -6.28 -9.09 -4.11
CA SER A 142 -6.52 -7.90 -3.29
C SER A 142 -5.58 -6.73 -3.59
N ASN A 143 -4.48 -6.97 -4.32
CA ASN A 143 -3.52 -5.95 -4.72
C ASN A 143 -3.66 -5.67 -6.22
N ASN A 144 -3.79 -4.41 -6.57
CA ASN A 144 -3.79 -3.93 -7.95
C ASN A 144 -2.56 -3.05 -8.26
N VAL A 145 -1.51 -3.22 -7.44
CA VAL A 145 -0.26 -2.48 -7.49
C VAL A 145 0.92 -3.43 -7.25
N PHE A 146 2.06 -3.13 -7.88
CA PHE A 146 3.30 -3.89 -7.71
C PHE A 146 4.51 -3.00 -7.92
N THR A 147 5.52 -3.12 -7.06
CA THR A 147 6.80 -2.42 -7.24
C THR A 147 7.89 -3.42 -7.55
N ASP A 148 8.52 -3.30 -8.73
CA ASP A 148 9.72 -4.06 -9.07
C ASP A 148 10.96 -3.34 -8.52
N TYR A 149 11.50 -3.81 -7.40
CA TYR A 149 12.75 -3.32 -6.79
C TYR A 149 14.01 -3.98 -7.36
N THR A 150 13.88 -4.90 -8.33
CA THR A 150 15.00 -5.66 -8.89
C THR A 150 15.52 -5.07 -10.21
N VAL A 151 14.99 -3.93 -10.61
CA VAL A 151 15.34 -3.21 -11.83
C VAL A 151 16.67 -2.47 -11.70
N SER A 152 17.41 -2.36 -12.79
CA SER A 152 18.62 -1.54 -12.88
C SER A 152 18.35 -0.23 -13.60
N ASN A 153 18.83 0.88 -13.03
CA ASN A 153 18.72 2.21 -13.65
C ASN A 153 19.28 2.21 -15.08
N GLY A 154 18.57 2.88 -15.99
CA GLY A 154 18.92 2.97 -17.41
C GLY A 154 18.59 1.71 -18.23
N THR A 155 18.15 0.62 -17.60
CA THR A 155 17.66 -0.56 -18.32
C THR A 155 16.16 -0.43 -18.55
N VAL A 156 15.73 -0.59 -19.81
CA VAL A 156 14.30 -0.58 -20.16
C VAL A 156 13.75 -1.98 -19.92
N TYR A 157 12.63 -2.06 -19.21
CA TYR A 157 11.89 -3.28 -18.96
C TYR A 157 10.49 -3.17 -19.55
N THR A 158 9.98 -4.28 -20.04
CA THR A 158 8.61 -4.43 -20.54
C THR A 158 7.83 -5.32 -19.60
N TYR A 159 6.63 -4.88 -19.20
CA TYR A 159 5.80 -5.62 -18.25
C TYR A 159 4.51 -6.10 -18.88
N PHE A 160 4.06 -7.25 -18.40
CA PHE A 160 2.78 -7.84 -18.76
C PHE A 160 2.17 -8.49 -17.50
N ILE A 161 0.90 -8.24 -17.24
CA ILE A 161 0.22 -8.77 -16.04
C ILE A 161 -0.92 -9.64 -16.50
N THR A 162 -1.10 -10.76 -15.80
CA THR A 162 -2.17 -11.72 -16.04
C THR A 162 -2.95 -11.92 -14.76
N ALA A 163 -4.23 -12.24 -14.88
CA ALA A 163 -5.06 -12.68 -13.79
C ALA A 163 -5.13 -14.20 -13.76
N VAL A 164 -5.24 -14.78 -12.57
CA VAL A 164 -5.51 -16.20 -12.37
C VAL A 164 -6.74 -16.32 -11.48
N ASP A 165 -7.72 -17.08 -11.94
CA ASP A 165 -8.95 -17.30 -11.19
C ASP A 165 -8.76 -18.33 -10.07
N ILE A 166 -9.76 -18.47 -9.19
CA ILE A 166 -9.79 -19.48 -8.11
C ILE A 166 -9.77 -20.93 -8.62
N TYR A 167 -9.88 -21.14 -9.92
CA TYR A 167 -9.84 -22.44 -10.59
C TYR A 167 -8.45 -22.72 -11.19
N GLY A 168 -7.50 -21.78 -11.05
CA GLY A 168 -6.15 -21.88 -11.59
C GLY A 168 -6.02 -21.53 -13.08
N ASN A 169 -7.09 -21.05 -13.72
CA ASN A 169 -7.03 -20.61 -15.11
C ASN A 169 -6.38 -19.23 -15.18
N GLU A 170 -5.29 -19.14 -15.96
CA GLU A 170 -4.62 -17.87 -16.23
C GLU A 170 -5.19 -17.22 -17.49
N SER A 171 -5.35 -15.90 -17.47
CA SER A 171 -5.63 -15.09 -18.65
C SER A 171 -4.62 -15.40 -19.76
N LEU A 172 -4.92 -15.06 -21.02
CA LEU A 172 -3.97 -15.26 -22.12
C LEU A 172 -2.59 -14.68 -21.77
N ASN A 173 -1.54 -15.50 -21.83
CA ASN A 173 -0.21 -15.15 -21.30
C ASN A 173 0.93 -15.41 -22.31
N PRO A 174 2.08 -14.71 -22.18
CA PRO A 174 3.17 -14.82 -23.14
C PRO A 174 3.86 -16.19 -23.09
N VAL A 175 4.03 -16.80 -21.92
CA VAL A 175 4.87 -17.99 -21.76
C VAL A 175 4.16 -19.27 -22.22
N GLY A 176 2.91 -19.47 -21.81
CA GLY A 176 2.11 -20.65 -22.10
C GLY A 176 1.37 -20.58 -23.44
N ASP A 177 0.78 -19.42 -23.77
CA ASP A 177 -0.07 -19.29 -24.96
C ASP A 177 0.65 -18.62 -26.15
N GLY A 178 1.82 -18.02 -25.91
CA GLY A 178 2.44 -17.15 -26.91
C GLY A 178 1.62 -15.90 -27.19
N TYR A 179 0.76 -15.48 -26.25
CA TYR A 179 -0.06 -14.29 -26.39
C TYR A 179 0.76 -13.02 -26.14
N MET A 180 0.60 -12.03 -27.00
CA MET A 180 1.23 -10.72 -26.85
C MET A 180 0.22 -9.63 -27.21
N PRO A 181 -0.14 -8.73 -26.29
CA PRO A 181 -1.09 -7.66 -26.60
C PRO A 181 -0.44 -6.63 -27.52
N SER A 182 -1.27 -5.87 -28.25
CA SER A 182 -0.79 -4.79 -29.13
C SER A 182 -0.25 -3.57 -28.38
N GLY A 183 -0.48 -3.46 -27.07
CA GLY A 183 -0.04 -2.36 -26.22
C GLY A 183 0.74 -2.88 -25.02
N LEU A 184 2.04 -3.11 -25.20
CA LEU A 184 2.95 -3.39 -24.09
C LEU A 184 3.42 -2.08 -23.47
N ILE A 185 3.47 -2.03 -22.13
CA ILE A 185 4.08 -0.91 -21.42
C ILE A 185 5.56 -1.20 -21.18
N SER A 186 6.40 -0.21 -21.43
CA SER A 186 7.83 -0.29 -21.16
C SER A 186 8.31 0.98 -20.49
N GLY A 187 9.27 0.84 -19.59
CA GLY A 187 9.89 1.95 -18.89
C GLY A 187 11.24 1.55 -18.32
N ASN A 188 12.06 2.53 -18.02
CA ASN A 188 13.33 2.34 -17.33
C ASN A 188 13.29 3.09 -16.00
N SER A 189 13.86 2.51 -14.96
CA SER A 189 14.18 3.28 -13.76
C SER A 189 15.28 4.30 -14.09
N THR A 190 15.26 5.42 -13.41
CA THR A 190 16.21 6.52 -13.60
C THR A 190 16.86 6.88 -12.29
N GLU A 191 18.17 6.97 -12.29
CA GLU A 191 18.91 7.34 -11.09
C GLU A 191 18.50 8.73 -10.60
N SER A 192 18.16 8.82 -9.33
CA SER A 192 17.90 10.06 -8.62
C SER A 192 19.04 10.29 -7.64
N ALA A 193 19.90 11.25 -7.94
CA ALA A 193 21.02 11.61 -7.07
C ALA A 193 20.59 11.95 -5.61
N SER A 194 19.30 12.24 -5.41
CA SER A 194 18.68 12.54 -4.12
C SER A 194 18.40 11.30 -3.25
N VAL A 195 18.00 10.19 -3.87
CA VAL A 195 17.44 9.02 -3.16
C VAL A 195 18.09 7.69 -3.57
N SER A 196 19.21 7.75 -4.29
CA SER A 196 19.93 6.54 -4.74
C SER A 196 20.30 5.62 -3.58
N PRO A 197 20.12 4.30 -3.73
CA PRO A 197 20.45 3.37 -2.65
C PRO A 197 21.94 3.38 -2.31
N PRO A 198 22.32 3.11 -1.05
CA PRO A 198 23.71 2.85 -0.70
C PRO A 198 24.24 1.61 -1.43
N SER A 199 25.53 1.63 -1.75
CA SER A 199 26.19 0.50 -2.37
C SER A 199 26.70 -0.51 -1.34
N GLY A 200 26.94 -1.75 -1.78
CA GLY A 200 27.56 -2.78 -0.94
C GLY A 200 26.71 -3.21 0.26
N LEU A 201 25.38 -3.18 0.13
CA LEU A 201 24.49 -3.74 1.15
C LEU A 201 24.77 -5.24 1.31
N LEU A 202 25.06 -5.65 2.54
CA LEU A 202 25.31 -7.03 2.95
C LEU A 202 24.47 -7.34 4.19
N GLY A 203 23.78 -8.48 4.18
CA GLY A 203 23.07 -9.03 5.33
C GLY A 203 23.70 -10.31 5.82
N VAL A 204 23.90 -10.45 7.13
CA VAL A 204 24.45 -11.65 7.78
C VAL A 204 23.50 -12.08 8.89
N ILE A 205 23.33 -13.39 9.04
CA ILE A 205 22.52 -13.99 10.12
C ILE A 205 23.40 -14.15 11.36
N SER A 206 22.91 -13.65 12.50
CA SER A 206 23.60 -13.70 13.79
C SER A 206 22.63 -14.18 14.88
N GLY A 207 22.54 -15.50 15.08
CA GLY A 207 21.48 -16.07 15.92
C GLY A 207 20.10 -15.85 15.28
N ASP A 208 19.19 -15.22 16.03
CA ASP A 208 17.84 -14.86 15.57
C ASP A 208 17.78 -13.46 14.93
N ASP A 209 18.93 -12.77 14.84
CA ASP A 209 19.04 -11.41 14.31
C ASP A 209 19.51 -11.40 12.85
N ALA A 210 19.08 -10.37 12.11
CA ALA A 210 19.67 -10.02 10.82
C ALA A 210 20.54 -8.76 10.96
N GLU A 211 21.84 -8.91 10.75
CA GLU A 211 22.81 -7.81 10.77
C GLU A 211 23.07 -7.30 9.35
N LEU A 212 22.72 -6.03 9.10
CA LEU A 212 22.91 -5.33 7.85
C LEU A 212 24.11 -4.40 7.93
N SER A 213 24.86 -4.30 6.83
CA SER A 213 25.92 -3.31 6.64
C SER A 213 25.91 -2.79 5.21
N TRP A 214 26.29 -1.53 5.00
CA TRP A 214 26.37 -0.92 3.68
C TRP A 214 27.50 0.11 3.60
N THR A 215 27.81 0.57 2.38
CA THR A 215 28.82 1.59 2.18
C THR A 215 28.25 2.99 2.41
N ALA A 216 29.01 3.83 3.10
CA ALA A 216 28.65 5.23 3.31
C ALA A 216 28.36 5.92 1.98
N SER A 217 27.19 6.54 1.88
CA SER A 217 26.78 7.24 0.67
C SER A 217 27.18 8.71 0.65
N ILE A 218 27.35 9.24 -0.56
CA ILE A 218 27.57 10.66 -0.82
C ILE A 218 26.27 11.37 -1.21
N GLY A 219 26.28 12.70 -1.11
CA GLY A 219 25.17 13.58 -1.51
C GLY A 219 24.45 14.23 -0.33
N SER A 220 23.34 14.92 -0.63
CA SER A 220 22.48 15.55 0.37
C SER A 220 21.21 14.70 0.55
N PHE A 221 21.05 14.13 1.74
CA PHE A 221 19.92 13.30 2.18
C PHE A 221 19.84 13.32 3.70
N ASP A 222 18.69 12.95 4.29
CA ASP A 222 18.45 13.08 5.73
C ASP A 222 18.81 11.81 6.52
N GLY A 223 18.77 10.66 5.86
CA GLY A 223 19.17 9.38 6.43
C GLY A 223 18.89 8.21 5.50
N TYR A 224 18.96 7.01 6.05
CA TYR A 224 18.59 5.77 5.39
C TYR A 224 17.25 5.28 5.92
N GLU A 225 16.39 4.84 5.02
CA GLU A 225 15.19 4.08 5.32
C GLU A 225 15.53 2.60 5.16
N ILE A 226 15.25 1.81 6.20
CA ILE A 226 15.45 0.36 6.22
C ILE A 226 14.09 -0.29 6.07
N LEU A 227 13.94 -1.06 5.00
CA LEU A 227 12.73 -1.80 4.69
C LEU A 227 12.99 -3.30 4.72
N ARG A 228 11.97 -4.03 5.16
CA ARG A 228 11.95 -5.49 5.17
C ARG A 228 10.72 -6.01 4.45
N SER A 229 10.89 -7.09 3.71
CA SER A 229 9.82 -7.92 3.18
C SER A 229 9.98 -9.35 3.66
N ASN A 230 8.86 -10.00 3.97
CA ASN A 230 8.82 -11.38 4.43
C ASN A 230 8.42 -12.28 3.27
N GLU A 231 9.18 -13.36 3.06
CA GLU A 231 8.93 -14.44 2.11
C GLU A 231 8.94 -14.05 0.62
N ASN A 232 8.98 -12.76 0.28
CA ASN A 232 9.03 -12.26 -1.09
C ASN A 232 9.87 -10.98 -1.23
N ASN A 233 10.18 -10.59 -2.46
CA ASN A 233 11.06 -9.47 -2.80
C ASN A 233 10.31 -8.24 -3.35
N TYR A 234 9.02 -8.06 -3.03
CA TYR A 234 8.21 -6.94 -3.55
C TYR A 234 7.31 -6.26 -2.51
N SER A 235 6.96 -6.90 -1.39
CA SER A 235 6.11 -6.30 -0.35
C SER A 235 6.94 -5.74 0.82
N PHE A 236 7.70 -4.69 0.55
CA PHE A 236 8.53 -4.06 1.56
C PHE A 236 7.74 -3.14 2.49
N SER A 237 8.08 -3.19 3.77
CA SER A 237 7.59 -2.28 4.81
C SER A 237 8.77 -1.64 5.52
N VAL A 238 8.65 -0.37 5.88
CA VAL A 238 9.67 0.32 6.66
C VAL A 238 9.71 -0.27 8.07
N ILE A 239 10.90 -0.67 8.52
CA ILE A 239 11.12 -1.19 9.87
C ILE A 239 11.91 -0.22 10.74
N ASP A 240 12.78 0.62 10.16
CA ASP A 240 13.49 1.66 10.91
C ASP A 240 14.10 2.74 9.99
N TYR A 241 14.60 3.80 10.61
CA TYR A 241 15.37 4.87 9.99
C TYR A 241 16.74 5.02 10.65
N ALA A 242 17.80 5.13 9.85
CA ALA A 242 19.16 5.36 10.34
C ALA A 242 19.69 6.73 9.92
N PRO A 243 20.47 7.44 10.76
CA PRO A 243 21.09 8.71 10.38
C PRO A 243 22.17 8.52 9.30
N VAL A 244 22.51 9.59 8.58
CA VAL A 244 23.51 9.59 7.48
C VAL A 244 24.86 8.96 7.87
N SER A 245 25.28 9.10 9.13
CA SER A 245 26.56 8.56 9.62
C SER A 245 26.53 7.08 9.98
N GLN A 246 25.35 6.46 10.04
CA GLN A 246 25.19 5.06 10.37
C GLN A 246 25.26 4.19 9.10
N ILE A 247 26.07 3.13 9.17
CA ILE A 247 26.35 2.23 8.05
C ILE A 247 26.06 0.76 8.38
N THR A 248 25.42 0.52 9.52
CA THR A 248 25.04 -0.80 10.01
C THR A 248 23.66 -0.73 10.67
N TYR A 249 22.90 -1.82 10.64
CA TYR A 249 21.62 -1.96 11.33
C TYR A 249 21.43 -3.41 11.77
N THR A 250 20.85 -3.61 12.95
CA THR A 250 20.51 -4.94 13.45
C THR A 250 19.00 -5.04 13.57
N ASP A 251 18.39 -5.92 12.79
CA ASP A 251 17.00 -6.31 12.95
C ASP A 251 16.93 -7.44 13.97
N SER A 252 16.72 -7.07 15.23
CA SER A 252 16.71 -8.02 16.34
C SER A 252 15.48 -8.94 16.30
N ASP A 253 15.68 -10.22 16.59
CA ASP A 253 14.63 -11.25 16.57
C ASP A 253 13.86 -11.30 15.23
N ALA A 254 14.52 -10.96 14.12
CA ALA A 254 13.89 -10.96 12.80
C ALA A 254 13.60 -12.37 12.29
N LEU A 255 14.45 -13.33 12.64
CA LEU A 255 14.52 -14.66 12.02
C LEU A 255 13.82 -15.74 12.86
N LEU A 256 12.79 -15.35 13.62
CA LEU A 256 12.09 -16.26 14.54
C LEU A 256 11.27 -17.37 13.86
N LYS A 257 11.02 -17.27 12.55
CA LYS A 257 10.28 -18.28 11.79
C LYS A 257 11.26 -19.17 11.02
N ASP A 258 11.38 -20.43 11.46
CA ASP A 258 12.24 -21.41 10.80
C ASP A 258 11.84 -21.61 9.32
N GLY A 259 12.84 -21.63 8.45
CA GLY A 259 12.68 -21.75 6.99
C GLY A 259 12.10 -20.52 6.28
N ALA A 260 11.83 -19.41 6.97
CA ALA A 260 11.36 -18.18 6.32
C ALA A 260 12.52 -17.41 5.66
N SER A 261 12.23 -16.83 4.50
CA SER A 261 13.14 -15.91 3.81
C SER A 261 12.78 -14.47 4.14
N TYR A 262 13.78 -13.63 4.38
CA TYR A 262 13.61 -12.20 4.63
C TYR A 262 14.46 -11.41 3.64
N TYR A 263 13.87 -10.35 3.08
CA TYR A 263 14.53 -9.48 2.12
C TYR A 263 14.64 -8.08 2.72
N TYR A 264 15.81 -7.48 2.57
CA TYR A 264 16.07 -6.14 3.08
C TYR A 264 16.41 -5.19 1.93
N LEU A 265 15.85 -3.99 2.03
CA LEU A 265 16.19 -2.85 1.18
C LEU A 265 16.62 -1.71 2.06
N VAL A 266 17.73 -1.07 1.71
CA VAL A 266 18.17 0.17 2.33
C VAL A 266 18.21 1.21 1.23
N ARG A 267 17.60 2.37 1.45
CA ARG A 267 17.64 3.49 0.50
C ARG A 267 17.81 4.81 1.24
N LYS A 268 18.36 5.81 0.56
CA LYS A 268 18.37 7.17 1.09
C LYS A 268 16.95 7.71 1.11
N TYR A 269 16.64 8.52 2.10
CA TYR A 269 15.43 9.32 2.09
C TYR A 269 15.75 10.80 2.37
N ARG A 270 14.87 11.66 1.88
CA ARG A 270 14.74 13.03 2.36
C ARG A 270 13.34 13.20 2.91
N ASN A 271 13.25 13.83 4.07
CA ASN A 271 12.01 14.28 4.65
C ASN A 271 11.76 15.72 4.19
N GLU A 272 11.50 15.89 2.90
CA GLU A 272 11.13 17.19 2.34
C GLU A 272 9.66 17.48 2.69
N VAL A 273 9.44 18.55 3.45
CA VAL A 273 8.10 19.14 3.61
C VAL A 273 7.91 20.19 2.53
N ASP A 274 6.90 20.01 1.68
CA ASP A 274 6.42 21.05 0.78
C ASP A 274 5.77 22.18 1.57
N ILE A 275 6.55 23.20 1.93
CA ILE A 275 6.02 24.43 2.52
C ILE A 275 5.51 25.32 1.39
N ASN A 276 4.21 25.24 1.12
CA ASN A 276 3.53 26.19 0.25
C ASN A 276 3.38 27.54 0.95
N VAL A 277 4.23 28.51 0.59
CA VAL A 277 4.15 29.89 1.09
C VAL A 277 3.38 30.77 0.12
N THR A 278 2.20 31.24 0.51
CA THR A 278 1.47 32.26 -0.24
C THR A 278 1.84 33.65 0.31
N SER A 279 2.36 34.54 -0.53
CA SER A 279 2.62 35.91 -0.11
C SER A 279 1.31 36.66 0.15
N SER A 280 1.14 37.20 1.35
CA SER A 280 0.06 38.14 1.67
C SER A 280 0.64 39.45 2.18
N SER A 281 0.09 40.58 1.73
CA SER A 281 0.40 41.91 2.27
C SER A 281 -0.50 42.28 3.46
N THR A 282 -1.49 41.45 3.78
CA THR A 282 -2.43 41.63 4.89
C THR A 282 -2.43 40.42 5.81
N ALA A 283 -2.28 40.66 7.12
CA ALA A 283 -2.43 39.61 8.12
C ALA A 283 -3.92 39.21 8.22
N PRO A 284 -4.26 37.91 8.29
CA PRO A 284 -5.64 37.48 8.52
C PRO A 284 -6.21 38.04 9.83
N THR A 285 -7.49 38.43 9.81
CA THR A 285 -8.20 38.88 11.01
C THR A 285 -8.17 37.78 12.09
N SER A 286 -7.78 38.12 13.31
CA SER A 286 -7.60 37.18 14.44
C SER A 286 -6.46 36.17 14.29
N SER A 287 -5.39 36.51 13.58
CA SER A 287 -4.15 35.71 13.53
C SER A 287 -3.00 36.33 14.33
N VAL A 288 -2.05 35.49 14.74
CA VAL A 288 -0.78 35.91 15.37
C VAL A 288 0.34 35.65 14.37
N LEU A 289 1.16 36.68 14.10
CA LEU A 289 2.34 36.57 13.23
C LEU A 289 3.45 35.82 13.98
N ILE A 290 3.82 34.62 13.50
CA ILE A 290 4.85 33.77 14.14
C ILE A 290 6.20 33.83 13.38
N GLY A 291 6.22 34.31 12.13
CA GLY A 291 7.47 34.42 11.37
C GLY A 291 7.30 35.01 9.98
N VAL A 292 8.44 35.22 9.31
CA VAL A 292 8.52 35.68 7.92
C VAL A 292 9.29 34.65 7.13
N ALA A 293 8.69 34.15 6.05
CA ALA A 293 9.37 33.37 5.04
C ALA A 293 9.94 34.33 3.99
N THR A 294 11.27 34.35 3.84
CA THR A 294 11.96 35.11 2.81
C THR A 294 12.44 34.15 1.72
N THR A 295 11.97 34.38 0.50
CA THR A 295 12.47 33.69 -0.68
C THR A 295 13.54 34.55 -1.35
N THR A 296 14.71 33.99 -1.58
CA THR A 296 15.79 34.67 -2.34
C THR A 296 16.41 33.64 -3.27
N ASN A 297 16.41 33.92 -4.59
CA ASN A 297 16.97 33.06 -5.62
C ASN A 297 16.55 31.57 -5.53
N GLY A 298 15.25 31.31 -5.33
CA GLY A 298 14.73 29.93 -5.24
C GLY A 298 15.04 29.19 -3.94
N THR A 299 15.71 29.83 -2.98
CA THR A 299 15.91 29.29 -1.62
C THR A 299 14.91 29.95 -0.68
N SER A 300 14.06 29.15 -0.05
CA SER A 300 13.11 29.61 0.97
C SER A 300 13.76 29.50 2.34
N THR A 301 13.99 30.63 3.01
CA THR A 301 14.41 30.64 4.41
C THR A 301 13.22 31.06 5.26
N VAL A 302 12.77 30.19 6.15
CA VAL A 302 11.73 30.53 7.14
C VAL A 302 12.43 31.02 8.39
N SER A 303 12.28 32.31 8.69
CA SER A 303 12.72 32.87 9.97
C SER A 303 11.51 33.02 10.88
N ILE A 304 11.46 32.25 11.96
CA ILE A 304 10.48 32.45 13.03
C ILE A 304 10.88 33.75 13.72
N ASN A 305 10.01 34.75 13.67
CA ASN A 305 10.27 36.02 14.33
C ASN A 305 9.95 35.84 15.82
N VAL A 306 10.95 35.43 16.58
CA VAL A 306 10.83 35.18 18.02
C VAL A 306 10.90 36.45 18.88
N SER A 307 10.99 37.64 18.27
CA SER A 307 11.16 38.90 19.02
C SER A 307 9.97 39.23 19.94
N SER A 308 8.81 38.63 19.67
CA SER A 308 7.60 38.75 20.49
C SER A 308 7.25 37.48 21.28
N VAL A 309 8.16 36.49 21.35
CA VAL A 309 7.92 35.26 22.13
C VAL A 309 8.17 35.55 23.60
N VAL A 310 7.18 35.26 24.43
CA VAL A 310 7.19 35.49 25.89
C VAL A 310 7.30 34.13 26.58
N ASN A 311 8.10 34.01 27.64
CA ASN A 311 8.37 32.69 28.23
C ASN A 311 7.19 32.25 29.11
N ILE A 312 6.33 31.38 28.57
CA ILE A 312 5.12 30.90 29.26
C ILE A 312 5.45 30.07 30.51
N LEU A 313 6.61 29.41 30.57
CA LEU A 313 7.07 28.69 31.76
C LEU A 313 7.39 29.63 32.93
N ASN A 314 7.66 30.91 32.64
CA ASN A 314 7.87 31.95 33.64
C ASN A 314 6.57 32.70 34.00
N PHE A 315 5.40 32.25 33.52
CA PHE A 315 4.11 32.91 33.71
C PHE A 315 4.07 34.37 33.23
N GLU A 316 4.89 34.72 32.24
CA GLU A 316 4.86 36.05 31.64
C GLU A 316 3.59 36.18 30.77
N ASP A 317 2.69 37.10 31.12
CA ASP A 317 1.44 37.33 30.39
C ASP A 317 1.73 38.00 29.04
N PRO A 318 1.48 37.33 27.91
CA PRO A 318 1.82 37.82 26.58
C PRO A 318 0.96 38.98 26.11
N LEU A 319 -0.10 39.34 26.86
CA LEU A 319 -1.03 40.39 26.51
C LEU A 319 -0.90 41.63 27.40
N ILE A 320 -0.03 41.65 28.40
CA ILE A 320 0.03 42.73 29.38
C ILE A 320 0.41 44.07 28.74
N ASP A 321 1.41 44.08 27.85
CA ASP A 321 1.87 45.30 27.16
C ASP A 321 0.83 45.83 26.16
N LYS A 322 0.15 44.92 25.45
CA LYS A 322 -0.95 45.28 24.54
C LYS A 322 -2.15 45.81 25.31
N THR A 323 -2.43 45.25 26.49
CA THR A 323 -3.51 45.69 27.37
C THR A 323 -3.19 47.06 27.95
N ASN A 324 -1.98 47.27 28.44
CA ASN A 324 -1.52 48.57 28.95
C ASN A 324 -1.53 49.65 27.85
N ALA A 325 -1.05 49.34 26.64
CA ALA A 325 -1.11 50.27 25.52
C ALA A 325 -2.55 50.64 25.13
N ALA A 326 -3.48 49.67 25.15
CA ALA A 326 -4.89 49.93 24.89
C ALA A 326 -5.54 50.80 25.98
N ILE A 327 -5.19 50.56 27.25
CA ILE A 327 -5.62 51.38 28.39
C ILE A 327 -5.09 52.82 28.26
N ASP A 328 -3.82 52.99 27.88
CA ASP A 328 -3.21 54.32 27.71
C ASP A 328 -3.85 55.11 26.56
N VAL A 329 -4.21 54.45 25.45
CA VAL A 329 -4.96 55.08 24.35
C VAL A 329 -6.33 55.54 24.82
N GLN A 330 -7.07 54.71 25.56
CA GLN A 330 -8.36 55.11 26.14
C GLN A 330 -8.23 56.25 27.14
N ALA A 331 -7.22 56.22 28.01
CA ALA A 331 -6.95 57.27 28.98
C ALA A 331 -6.56 58.60 28.30
N GLY A 332 -5.78 58.53 27.22
CA GLY A 332 -5.42 59.69 26.39
C GLY A 332 -6.64 60.31 25.71
N LEU A 333 -7.53 59.49 25.13
CA LEU A 333 -8.79 59.95 24.53
C LEU A 333 -9.70 60.62 25.57
N PHE A 334 -9.79 60.05 26.77
CA PHE A 334 -10.60 60.62 27.86
C PHE A 334 -10.05 61.97 28.34
N ARG A 335 -8.72 62.12 28.43
CA ARG A 335 -8.07 63.40 28.76
C ARG A 335 -8.31 64.46 27.68
N LEU A 336 -8.24 64.08 26.41
CA LEU A 336 -8.51 64.97 25.28
C LEU A 336 -9.97 65.45 25.27
N PHE A 337 -10.91 64.55 25.57
CA PHE A 337 -12.34 64.87 25.69
C PHE A 337 -12.60 65.88 26.82
N ASN A 338 -11.98 65.69 27.99
CA ASN A 338 -12.10 66.64 29.11
C ASN A 338 -11.45 68.00 28.82
N GLN A 339 -10.31 68.05 28.14
CA GLN A 339 -9.68 69.32 27.73
C GLN A 339 -10.53 70.09 26.72
N LEU A 340 -11.14 69.40 25.75
CA LEU A 340 -12.06 70.01 24.79
C LEU A 340 -13.35 70.52 25.46
N ALA A 341 -13.86 69.80 26.46
CA ALA A 341 -15.02 70.24 27.24
C ALA A 341 -14.72 71.51 28.06
N LEU A 342 -13.53 71.60 28.68
CA LEU A 342 -13.09 72.79 29.44
C LEU A 342 -12.84 74.01 28.54
N ALA A 343 -12.27 73.82 27.35
CA ALA A 343 -12.01 74.91 26.39
C ALA A 343 -13.30 75.57 25.88
N ASN A 344 -14.38 74.79 25.72
CA ASN A 344 -15.69 75.32 25.28
C ASN A 344 -16.43 76.12 26.35
N VAL A 345 -16.11 75.96 27.64
CA VAL A 345 -16.71 76.75 28.74
C VAL A 345 -16.04 78.12 28.89
N THR A 346 -14.77 78.27 28.45
CA THR A 346 -14.01 79.53 28.52
C THR A 346 -14.18 80.47 27.32
N MET A 347 -14.91 80.07 26.27
CA MET A 347 -15.17 80.89 25.07
C MET A 347 -16.63 81.33 24.91
N MET A 348 -17.37 81.51 26.02
CA MET A 348 -18.60 82.31 25.99
C MET A 348 -18.25 83.78 26.26
N PRO A 349 -18.46 84.71 25.32
CA PRO A 349 -18.23 86.13 25.56
C PRO A 349 -19.33 86.72 26.47
N CYS A 350 -18.95 87.57 27.42
CA CYS A 350 -19.83 88.59 27.97
C CYS A 350 -19.84 89.81 27.03
#